data_AF-D5ENT6-F1
#
_entry.id   AF-D5ENT6-F1
#
_cell.length_a   1.000
_cell.length_b   1.000
_cell.length_c   1.000
_cell.angle_alpha   90.00
_cell.angle_beta   90.00
_cell.angle_gamma   90.00
#
_symmetry.space_group_name_H-M   'P 1'
#
loop_
_entity.id
_entity.type
_entity.pdbx_description
1 polymer ?
#
loop_
_entity_poly.entity_id
_entity_poly.type
_entity_poly.pdbx_seq_one_letter_code
_entity_poly.pdbx_strand_id
1 'polypeptide(L)'
;MKYLKREAEPELKGYHLQSMGYLALVFLAALCLAGLAWGFGDIVMPFVLPAFFTLPVFMFGIMIWRTTSVHCPDCNRKMHKTKRIEVIEDQSAFGRYPYSPWNVFECASCDKGWRVPAIAIGEGHSVSLAEYQKIKQDRAGNG
;
A
#
# COMPACT_ATOMS: atom_id res chain seq x y z
N MET A 1 3.89 -11.72 16.75
CA MET A 1 3.22 -11.51 15.44
C MET A 1 1.80 -12.07 15.50
N LYS A 2 0.80 -11.39 14.90
CA LYS A 2 -0.59 -11.85 14.85
C LYS A 2 -1.04 -11.97 13.37
N TYR A 3 -1.17 -13.19 12.87
CA TYR A 3 -1.44 -13.53 11.46
C TYR A 3 -2.94 -13.58 11.06
N LEU A 4 -3.70 -12.51 10.88
CA LEU A 4 -5.18 -12.63 10.76
C LEU A 4 -5.68 -13.36 9.48
N LYS A 5 -6.84 -14.04 9.59
CA LYS A 5 -7.54 -14.65 8.45
C LYS A 5 -7.94 -13.54 7.46
N ARG A 6 -7.90 -13.83 6.16
CA ARG A 6 -8.35 -12.94 5.06
C ARG A 6 -9.81 -12.46 5.21
N GLU A 7 -10.58 -12.93 6.19
CA GLU A 7 -11.99 -12.56 6.38
C GLU A 7 -12.25 -11.59 7.55
N ALA A 8 -11.26 -11.24 8.37
CA ALA A 8 -11.53 -10.51 9.63
C ALA A 8 -12.01 -9.05 9.46
N GLU A 9 -11.41 -8.31 8.53
CA GLU A 9 -11.74 -6.90 8.29
C GLU A 9 -11.84 -6.64 6.78
N PRO A 10 -12.82 -5.85 6.30
CA PRO A 10 -12.99 -5.58 4.89
C PRO A 10 -11.77 -4.85 4.30
N GLU A 11 -11.40 -5.24 3.09
CA GLU A 11 -10.38 -4.53 2.31
C GLU A 11 -10.92 -3.18 1.88
N LEU A 12 -10.10 -2.14 2.08
CA LEU A 12 -10.40 -0.81 1.55
C LEU A 12 -10.19 -0.80 0.03
N LYS A 13 -11.18 -1.31 -0.70
CA LYS A 13 -11.20 -1.36 -2.17
C LYS A 13 -11.10 0.07 -2.72
N GLY A 14 -10.24 0.27 -3.70
CA GLY A 14 -10.04 1.58 -4.37
C GLY A 14 -8.79 2.35 -3.92
N TYR A 15 -8.23 2.08 -2.73
CA TYR A 15 -6.97 2.70 -2.30
C TYR A 15 -5.82 2.36 -3.26
N HIS A 16 -5.75 1.10 -3.71
CA HIS A 16 -4.74 0.65 -4.66
C HIS A 16 -4.91 1.27 -6.07
N LEU A 17 -6.15 1.38 -6.55
CA LEU A 17 -6.45 1.96 -7.87
C LEU A 17 -6.10 3.45 -7.92
N GLN A 18 -6.43 4.19 -6.85
CA GLN A 18 -6.10 5.60 -6.73
C GLN A 18 -4.59 5.85 -6.62
N SER A 19 -3.85 4.96 -5.94
CA SER A 19 -2.39 5.06 -5.86
C SER A 19 -1.73 4.74 -7.21
N MET A 20 -2.23 3.73 -7.93
CA MET A 20 -1.75 3.36 -9.26
C MET A 20 -2.05 4.45 -10.30
N GLY A 21 -3.25 5.03 -10.29
CA GLY A 21 -3.62 6.12 -11.19
C GLY A 21 -2.76 7.36 -10.99
N TYR A 22 -2.39 7.67 -9.75
CA TYR A 22 -1.49 8.79 -9.44
C TYR A 22 -0.07 8.55 -9.95
N LEU A 23 0.49 7.34 -9.73
CA LEU A 23 1.80 6.97 -10.27
C LEU A 23 1.82 7.06 -11.80
N ALA A 24 0.75 6.59 -12.47
CA ALA A 24 0.62 6.69 -13.92
C ALA A 24 0.61 8.15 -14.40
N LEU A 25 -0.16 9.03 -13.76
CA LEU A 25 -0.20 10.46 -14.11
C LEU A 25 1.17 11.14 -13.96
N VAL A 26 1.89 10.84 -12.88
CA VAL A 26 3.24 11.39 -12.65
C VAL A 26 4.23 10.89 -13.70
N PHE A 27 4.17 9.60 -14.04
CA PHE A 27 5.04 9.01 -15.06
C PHE A 27 4.79 9.65 -16.44
N LEU A 28 3.52 9.86 -16.78
CA LEU A 28 3.12 10.56 -18.00
C LEU A 28 3.64 12.01 -18.02
N ALA A 29 3.51 12.74 -16.91
CA ALA A 29 4.04 14.09 -16.79
C ALA A 29 5.56 14.14 -16.95
N ALA A 30 6.28 13.18 -16.36
CA ALA A 30 7.74 13.07 -16.52
C ALA A 30 8.14 12.79 -17.98
N LEU A 31 7.41 11.90 -18.68
CA LEU A 31 7.64 11.63 -20.10
C LEU A 31 7.37 12.86 -20.98
N CYS A 32 6.31 13.62 -20.69
CA CYS A 32 6.02 14.88 -21.40
C CYS A 32 7.13 15.91 -21.20
N LEU A 33 7.63 16.07 -19.97
CA LEU A 33 8.75 16.98 -19.68
C LEU A 33 10.04 16.56 -20.38
N ALA A 34 10.33 15.25 -20.43
CA ALA A 34 11.48 14.72 -21.15
C ALA A 34 11.37 14.94 -22.66
N GLY A 35 10.18 14.74 -23.25
CA GLY A 35 9.92 15.03 -24.66
C GLY A 35 10.06 16.51 -25.00
N LEU A 36 9.58 17.41 -24.14
CA LEU A 36 9.74 18.86 -24.29
C LEU A 36 11.21 19.29 -24.18
N ALA A 37 11.97 18.70 -23.25
CA ALA A 37 13.39 18.93 -23.12
C ALA A 37 14.16 18.53 -24.39
N TRP A 38 13.76 17.41 -25.02
CA TRP A 38 14.38 16.95 -26.27
C TRP A 38 14.06 17.87 -27.47
N GLY A 39 12.84 18.42 -27.54
CA GLY A 39 12.40 19.25 -28.66
C GLY A 39 12.90 20.71 -28.61
N PHE A 40 13.24 21.24 -27.43
CA PHE A 40 13.50 22.66 -27.22
C PHE A 40 14.71 22.94 -26.29
N GLY A 41 15.71 22.04 -26.30
CA GLY A 41 16.81 21.95 -25.32
C GLY A 41 17.40 23.27 -24.81
N ASP A 42 17.67 24.24 -25.69
CA ASP A 42 18.35 25.49 -25.26
C ASP A 42 17.44 26.47 -24.51
N ILE A 43 16.12 26.41 -24.69
CA ILE A 43 15.16 27.35 -24.08
C ILE A 43 14.59 26.77 -22.78
N VAL A 44 14.34 25.45 -22.73
CA VAL A 44 13.58 24.82 -21.62
C VAL A 44 14.45 24.16 -20.56
N MET A 45 15.73 23.88 -20.83
CA MET A 45 16.66 23.30 -19.85
C MET A 45 16.70 24.00 -18.48
N PRO A 46 16.68 25.34 -18.35
CA PRO A 46 16.65 25.98 -17.03
C PRO A 46 15.37 25.71 -16.24
N PHE A 47 14.27 25.30 -16.89
CA PHE A 47 13.01 24.94 -16.25
C PHE A 47 12.87 23.44 -16.01
N VAL A 48 13.44 22.61 -16.89
CA VAL A 48 13.38 21.15 -16.80
C VAL A 48 14.21 20.61 -15.64
N LEU A 49 15.41 21.16 -15.42
CA LEU A 49 16.29 20.71 -14.34
C LEU A 49 15.63 20.86 -12.95
N PRO A 50 15.08 22.03 -12.55
CA PRO A 50 14.38 22.15 -11.27
C PRO A 50 13.10 21.32 -11.21
N ALA A 51 12.37 21.15 -12.33
CA ALA A 51 11.19 20.28 -12.36
C ALA A 51 11.57 18.81 -12.08
N PHE A 52 12.71 18.34 -12.59
CA PHE A 52 13.21 16.98 -12.36
C PHE A 52 13.55 16.70 -10.90
N PHE A 53 14.03 17.70 -10.15
CA PHE A 53 14.33 17.54 -8.71
C PHE A 53 13.11 17.77 -7.81
N THR A 54 12.21 18.67 -8.17
CA THR A 54 11.05 19.02 -7.32
C THR A 54 9.90 18.02 -7.42
N LEU A 55 9.64 17.47 -8.62
CA LEU A 55 8.57 16.48 -8.83
C LEU A 55 8.71 15.22 -7.96
N PRO A 56 9.88 14.57 -7.86
CA PRO A 56 10.06 13.41 -7.00
C PRO A 56 9.86 13.72 -5.51
N VAL A 57 10.34 14.87 -5.03
CA VAL A 57 10.16 15.28 -3.63
C VAL A 57 8.70 15.53 -3.31
N PHE A 58 8.02 16.28 -4.18
CA PHE A 58 6.58 16.53 -4.07
C PHE A 58 5.77 15.23 -4.13
N MET A 59 6.14 14.31 -5.02
CA MET A 59 5.55 12.97 -5.13
C MET A 59 5.73 12.16 -3.85
N PHE A 60 6.92 12.15 -3.27
CA PHE A 60 7.22 11.44 -2.03
C PHE A 60 6.39 12.01 -0.87
N GLY A 61 6.27 13.34 -0.80
CA GLY A 61 5.39 14.02 0.15
C GLY A 61 3.92 13.59 0.00
N ILE A 62 3.40 13.52 -1.22
CA ILE A 62 2.02 13.08 -1.49
C ILE A 62 1.83 11.60 -1.17
N MET A 63 2.80 10.72 -1.47
CA MET A 63 2.72 9.31 -1.09
C MET A 63 2.70 9.13 0.43
N ILE A 64 3.55 9.84 1.17
CA ILE A 64 3.54 9.82 2.64
C ILE A 64 2.21 10.37 3.16
N TRP A 65 1.75 11.49 2.61
CA TRP A 65 0.49 12.10 3.03
C TRP A 65 -0.71 11.17 2.78
N ARG A 66 -0.77 10.51 1.62
CA ARG A 66 -1.84 9.53 1.33
C ARG A 66 -1.77 8.29 2.22
N THR A 67 -0.57 7.77 2.47
CA THR A 67 -0.40 6.61 3.38
C THR A 67 -0.74 6.94 4.83
N THR A 68 -0.67 8.22 5.21
CA THR A 68 -1.02 8.71 6.56
C THR A 68 -2.42 9.33 6.65
N SER A 69 -3.13 9.53 5.53
CA SER A 69 -4.47 10.13 5.48
C SER A 69 -5.51 9.19 4.86
N VAL A 70 -5.61 8.00 5.44
CA VAL A 70 -6.69 7.07 5.10
C VAL A 70 -8.01 7.59 5.70
N HIS A 71 -9.04 7.69 4.87
CA HIS A 71 -10.37 8.18 5.27
C HIS A 71 -11.40 7.05 5.23
N CYS A 72 -12.40 7.15 6.10
CA CYS A 72 -13.49 6.20 6.16
C CYS A 72 -14.43 6.35 4.95
N PRO A 73 -14.80 5.28 4.23
CA PRO A 73 -15.75 5.37 3.13
C PRO A 73 -17.16 5.74 3.60
N ASP A 74 -17.53 5.41 4.85
CA ASP A 74 -18.88 5.66 5.38
C ASP A 74 -19.05 7.09 5.91
N CYS A 75 -18.07 7.61 6.66
CA CYS A 75 -18.20 8.90 7.35
C CYS A 75 -17.17 9.96 6.92
N ASN A 76 -16.28 9.63 5.97
CA ASN A 76 -15.21 10.49 5.46
C ASN A 76 -14.31 11.13 6.54
N ARG A 77 -14.23 10.55 7.74
CA ARG A 77 -13.28 10.98 8.77
C ARG A 77 -11.96 10.26 8.63
N LYS A 78 -10.89 10.94 9.04
CA LYS A 78 -9.54 10.37 9.08
C LYS A 78 -9.49 9.18 10.03
N MET A 79 -8.98 8.07 9.53
CA MET A 79 -8.74 6.85 10.30
C MET A 79 -7.34 6.88 10.90
N HIS A 80 -7.16 6.14 11.99
CA HIS A 80 -5.86 5.97 12.63
C HIS A 80 -5.38 4.53 12.42
N LYS A 81 -4.07 4.38 12.26
CA LYS A 81 -3.44 3.07 12.16
C LYS A 81 -3.36 2.45 13.54
N THR A 82 -4.06 1.34 13.76
CA THR A 82 -4.08 0.65 15.06
C THR A 82 -2.96 -0.37 15.14
N LYS A 83 -2.84 -1.24 14.12
CA LYS A 83 -1.92 -2.38 14.15
C LYS A 83 -1.44 -2.77 12.76
N ARG A 84 -0.28 -3.42 12.68
CA ARG A 84 0.18 -4.14 11.49
C ARG A 84 -0.10 -5.62 11.69
N ILE A 85 -0.65 -6.27 10.67
CA ILE A 85 -1.01 -7.69 10.66
C ILE A 85 -0.37 -8.34 9.45
N GLU A 86 -0.12 -9.63 9.51
CA GLU A 86 0.39 -10.41 8.39
C GLU A 86 -0.73 -11.35 7.93
N VAL A 87 -1.13 -11.23 6.66
CA VAL A 87 -2.19 -12.06 6.10
C VAL A 87 -1.52 -13.14 5.26
N ILE A 88 -1.66 -14.39 5.70
CA ILE A 88 -1.20 -15.56 4.96
C ILE A 88 -2.25 -15.89 3.91
N GLU A 89 -1.84 -16.10 2.66
CA GLU A 89 -2.75 -16.56 1.61
C GLU A 89 -3.02 -18.05 1.78
N ASP A 90 -4.27 -18.49 1.51
CA ASP A 90 -4.63 -19.90 1.61
C ASP A 90 -4.11 -20.74 0.43
N GLN A 91 -3.61 -20.09 -0.62
CA GLN A 91 -3.00 -20.76 -1.77
C GLN A 91 -1.49 -20.87 -1.57
N SER A 92 -0.99 -22.11 -1.59
CA SER A 92 0.45 -22.36 -1.57
C SER A 92 1.04 -22.25 -2.97
N ALA A 93 2.13 -21.51 -3.12
CA ALA A 93 3.00 -21.59 -4.28
C ALA A 93 4.23 -22.43 -3.91
N PHE A 94 4.48 -23.52 -4.64
CA PHE A 94 5.63 -24.42 -4.40
C PHE A 94 5.74 -24.94 -2.95
N GLY A 95 4.61 -25.30 -2.33
CA GLY A 95 4.57 -25.82 -0.96
C GLY A 95 4.84 -24.77 0.13
N ARG A 96 4.87 -23.49 -0.24
CA ARG A 96 5.03 -22.35 0.66
C ARG A 96 3.81 -21.45 0.58
N TYR A 97 3.36 -20.97 1.74
CA TYR A 97 2.22 -20.07 1.82
C TYR A 97 2.75 -18.63 1.92
N PRO A 98 2.53 -17.78 0.90
CA PRO A 98 2.98 -16.40 0.95
C PRO A 98 2.19 -15.66 2.04
N TYR A 99 2.87 -14.77 2.76
CA TYR A 99 2.21 -13.81 3.62
C TYR A 99 2.50 -12.39 3.14
N SER A 100 1.47 -11.56 3.21
CA SER A 100 1.55 -10.14 2.87
C SER A 100 1.37 -9.30 4.13
N PRO A 101 2.15 -8.23 4.34
CA PRO A 101 1.92 -7.32 5.45
C PRO A 101 0.75 -6.39 5.13
N TRP A 102 -0.13 -6.18 6.11
CA TRP A 102 -1.27 -5.27 6.03
C TRP A 102 -1.27 -4.32 7.22
N ASN A 103 -1.73 -3.10 7.00
CA ASN A 103 -2.03 -2.15 8.07
C ASN A 103 -3.54 -2.16 8.31
N VAL A 104 -3.92 -2.24 9.58
CA VAL A 104 -5.31 -2.09 10.03
C VAL A 104 -5.53 -0.65 10.46
N PHE A 105 -6.60 -0.07 9.94
CA PHE A 105 -7.06 1.28 10.24
C PHE A 105 -8.43 1.22 10.87
N GLU A 106 -8.61 1.89 12.00
CA GLU A 106 -9.88 1.96 12.70
C GLU A 106 -10.46 3.38 12.61
N CYS A 107 -11.76 3.45 12.36
CA CYS A 107 -12.49 4.70 12.37
C CYS A 107 -13.06 4.96 13.76
N ALA A 108 -12.57 5.99 14.46
CA ALA A 108 -13.05 6.34 15.80
C ALA A 108 -14.53 6.75 15.87
N SER A 109 -15.17 7.06 14.73
CA SER A 109 -16.57 7.49 14.68
C SER A 109 -17.54 6.36 14.30
N CYS A 110 -17.10 5.40 13.50
CA CYS A 110 -17.95 4.27 13.08
C CYS A 110 -17.60 2.97 13.81
N ASP A 111 -16.51 2.95 14.56
CA ASP A 111 -15.92 1.76 15.20
C ASP A 111 -15.69 0.58 14.23
N LYS A 112 -15.49 0.92 12.94
CA LYS A 112 -15.21 -0.05 11.87
C LYS A 112 -13.72 -0.07 11.55
N GLY A 113 -13.17 -1.29 11.45
CA GLY A 113 -11.82 -1.57 11.00
C GLY A 113 -11.76 -1.82 9.49
N TRP A 114 -10.71 -1.32 8.84
CA TRP A 114 -10.41 -1.56 7.44
C TRP A 114 -8.95 -1.92 7.29
N ARG A 115 -8.66 -2.88 6.40
CA ARG A 115 -7.28 -3.26 6.10
C ARG A 115 -6.81 -2.66 4.77
N VAL A 116 -5.56 -2.21 4.77
CA VAL A 116 -4.87 -1.65 3.61
C VAL A 116 -3.54 -2.39 3.46
N PRO A 117 -3.19 -2.87 2.24
CA PRO A 117 -1.92 -3.55 2.04
C PRO A 117 -0.77 -2.60 2.40
N ALA A 118 0.17 -3.09 3.20
CA ALA A 118 1.37 -2.33 3.49
C ALA A 118 2.28 -2.40 2.25
N ILE A 119 2.91 -1.28 1.90
CA ILE A 119 3.96 -1.27 0.88
C ILE A 119 5.11 -2.11 1.45
N ALA A 120 5.21 -3.35 0.98
CA ALA A 120 6.28 -4.27 1.35
C ALA A 120 7.49 -3.96 0.46
N ILE A 121 8.56 -3.44 1.07
CA ILE A 121 9.86 -3.34 0.43
C ILE A 121 10.48 -4.73 0.60
N GLY A 122 10.58 -5.43 -0.54
CA GLY A 122 11.11 -6.77 -0.77
C GLY A 122 11.67 -7.56 0.41
N GLU A 123 11.04 -8.70 0.69
CA GLU A 123 11.70 -9.99 0.87
C GLU A 123 10.63 -11.08 0.71
N GLY A 124 11.01 -12.27 0.23
CA GLY A 124 10.11 -13.38 -0.04
C GLY A 124 9.48 -13.95 1.22
N HIS A 125 8.43 -13.28 1.71
CA HIS A 125 7.72 -13.59 2.93
C HIS A 125 6.78 -14.79 2.70
N SER A 126 7.26 -15.98 3.03
CA SER A 126 6.46 -17.20 2.96
C SER A 126 6.70 -18.12 4.15
N VAL A 127 5.67 -18.82 4.58
CA VAL A 127 5.74 -19.81 5.67
C VAL A 127 5.64 -21.22 5.11
N SER A 128 6.24 -22.17 5.83
CA SER A 128 6.13 -23.59 5.49
C SER A 128 4.74 -24.15 5.82
N LEU A 129 4.37 -25.29 5.22
CA LEU A 129 3.11 -25.97 5.51
C LEU A 129 2.96 -26.32 7.00
N ALA A 130 4.02 -26.80 7.65
CA ALA A 130 4.01 -27.17 9.06
C ALA A 130 3.73 -25.95 9.96
N GLU A 131 4.32 -24.81 9.62
CA GLU A 131 4.12 -23.54 10.33
C GLU A 131 2.71 -22.99 10.11
N TYR A 132 2.18 -23.06 8.88
CA TYR A 132 0.80 -22.70 8.58
C TYR A 132 -0.21 -23.54 9.39
N GLN A 133 0.00 -24.86 9.46
CA GLN A 133 -0.86 -25.76 10.24
C GLN A 133 -0.83 -25.44 11.75
N LYS A 134 0.35 -25.14 12.29
CA LYS A 134 0.51 -24.74 13.69
C LYS A 134 -0.24 -23.44 13.99
N ILE A 135 -0.08 -22.41 13.14
CA ILE A 135 -0.80 -21.13 13.26
C ILE A 135 -2.32 -21.34 13.20
N LYS A 136 -2.79 -22.27 12.36
CA LYS A 136 -4.20 -22.63 12.25
C LYS A 136 -4.73 -23.32 13.51
N GLN A 137 -3.95 -24.23 14.10
CA GLN A 137 -4.29 -24.95 15.33
C GLN A 137 -4.31 -24.06 16.58
N ASP A 138 -3.29 -23.22 16.77
CA ASP A 138 -3.18 -22.28 17.90
C ASP A 138 -4.36 -21.29 17.97
N ARG A 139 -5.10 -21.14 16.89
CA ARG A 139 -6.31 -20.31 16.81
C ARG A 139 -7.62 -21.03 16.94
N ALA A 140 -7.71 -22.26 16.46
CA ALA A 140 -8.89 -23.07 16.67
C ALA A 140 -9.11 -23.34 18.17
N GLY A 141 -8.05 -23.35 18.98
CA GLY A 141 -8.11 -23.49 20.44
C GLY A 141 -8.35 -22.20 21.23
N ASN A 142 -8.38 -21.02 20.59
CA ASN A 142 -8.58 -19.71 21.24
C ASN A 142 -9.92 -19.05 20.85
N GLY A 143 -10.86 -19.82 20.30
CA GLY A 143 -12.20 -19.38 19.89
C GLY A 143 -13.25 -19.63 20.95
#